data_AF-A0A9D6UMA6-F1
#
_entry.id   AF-A0A9D6UMA6-F1
#
_cell.length_a   1.000
_cell.length_b   1.000
_cell.length_c   1.000
_cell.angle_alpha   90.00
_cell.angle_beta   90.00
_cell.angle_gamma   90.00
#
_symmetry.space_group_name_H-M   'P 1'
#
loop_
_entity.id
_entity.type
_entity.pdbx_description
1 polymer ?
#
loop_
_entity_poly.entity_id
_entity_poly.type
_entity_poly.pdbx_seq_one_letter_code
_entity_poly.pdbx_strand_id
1 'polypeptide(L)'
;MPPAQRKKALADLPPERRAQVEQRLQKLDAMPAAERAALEKRYEAFQQLPAEKQESARNMFRDLNGLPEARRTAVQEEMDAFRRTDAAGRAEVLASPAFRRRFDGLERDILSRFHRFLSDTRE
;
A
#
# COMPACT_ATOMS: atom_id res chain seq x y z
N MET A 1 12.70 11.72 -8.91
CA MET A 1 14.12 12.10 -8.69
C MET A 1 14.97 11.64 -9.86
N PRO A 2 15.77 12.52 -10.46
CA PRO A 2 16.70 12.16 -11.53
C PRO A 2 17.81 11.21 -11.00
N PRO A 3 18.32 10.28 -11.84
CA PRO A 3 19.30 9.26 -11.43
C PRO A 3 20.60 9.84 -10.85
N ALA A 4 20.99 11.05 -11.26
CA ALA A 4 22.17 11.74 -10.74
C ALA A 4 22.05 12.16 -9.26
N GLN A 5 20.86 12.58 -8.82
CA GLN A 5 20.64 12.95 -7.41
C GLN A 5 20.60 11.73 -6.50
N ARG A 6 20.16 10.57 -7.01
CA ARG A 6 20.12 9.29 -6.26
C ARG A 6 21.52 8.82 -5.85
N LYS A 7 22.50 8.89 -6.75
CA LYS A 7 23.89 8.51 -6.46
C LYS A 7 24.53 9.37 -5.37
N LYS A 8 24.23 10.67 -5.35
CA LYS A 8 24.73 11.61 -4.33
C LYS A 8 24.12 11.31 -2.95
N ALA A 9 22.80 11.08 -2.89
CA ALA A 9 22.12 10.71 -1.65
C ALA A 9 22.58 9.34 -1.10
N LEU A 10 22.87 8.38 -1.99
CA LEU A 10 23.48 7.11 -1.60
C LEU A 10 24.89 7.28 -1.05
N ALA A 11 25.68 8.23 -1.56
CA ALA A 11 27.07 8.44 -1.14
C ALA A 11 27.23 8.96 0.29
N ASP A 12 26.20 9.62 0.81
CA ASP A 12 26.18 10.14 2.17
C ASP A 12 25.72 9.09 3.21
N LEU A 13 25.21 7.94 2.76
CA LEU A 13 24.66 6.92 3.64
C LEU A 13 25.72 5.90 4.09
N PRO A 14 25.65 5.44 5.35
CA PRO A 14 26.51 4.35 5.84
C PRO A 14 26.30 3.05 5.04
N PRO A 15 27.32 2.19 4.93
CA PRO A 15 27.35 1.06 3.98
C PRO A 15 26.17 0.09 4.12
N GLU A 16 25.72 -0.18 5.35
CA GLU A 16 24.55 -1.03 5.59
C GLU A 16 23.25 -0.41 5.07
N ARG A 17 23.09 0.92 5.20
CA ARG A 17 21.93 1.64 4.67
C ARG A 17 21.99 1.73 3.15
N ARG A 18 23.19 1.90 2.59
CA ARG A 18 23.44 1.88 1.14
C ARG A 18 22.90 0.62 0.49
N ALA A 19 23.28 -0.56 1.01
CA ALA A 19 22.84 -1.83 0.44
C ALA A 19 21.30 -1.99 0.43
N GLN A 20 20.62 -1.61 1.52
CA GLN A 20 19.16 -1.65 1.58
C GLN A 20 18.49 -0.67 0.59
N VAL A 21 19.05 0.53 0.43
CA VAL A 21 18.52 1.54 -0.49
C VAL A 21 18.80 1.14 -1.94
N GLU A 22 19.98 0.57 -2.24
CA GLU A 22 20.32 0.05 -3.57
C GLU A 22 19.40 -1.10 -3.99
N GLN A 23 19.12 -2.07 -3.12
CA GLN A 23 18.15 -3.13 -3.43
C GLN A 23 16.75 -2.59 -3.74
N ARG A 24 16.29 -1.57 -2.98
CA ARG A 24 15.00 -0.93 -3.23
C ARG A 24 15.00 -0.16 -4.55
N LEU A 25 16.08 0.54 -4.86
CA LEU A 25 16.25 1.28 -6.11
C LEU A 25 16.31 0.34 -7.32
N GLN A 26 16.98 -0.80 -7.19
CA GLN A 26 17.08 -1.79 -8.25
C GLN A 26 15.71 -2.41 -8.55
N LYS A 27 14.91 -2.71 -7.52
CA LYS A 27 13.50 -3.12 -7.69
C LYS A 27 12.68 -2.02 -8.38
N LEU A 28 12.86 -0.76 -7.98
CA LEU A 28 12.17 0.36 -8.60
C LEU A 28 12.61 0.60 -10.06
N ASP A 29 13.84 0.22 -10.42
CA ASP A 29 14.38 0.31 -11.78
C ASP A 29 13.93 -0.82 -12.69
N ALA A 30 13.79 -2.02 -12.14
CA ALA A 30 13.19 -3.15 -12.82
C ALA A 30 11.66 -3.01 -13.02
N MET A 31 11.00 -2.06 -12.36
CA MET A 31 9.56 -1.83 -12.53
C MET A 31 9.23 -1.20 -13.90
N PRO A 32 8.24 -1.74 -14.63
CA PRO A 32 7.77 -1.16 -15.88
C PRO A 32 7.16 0.24 -15.66
N ALA A 33 7.18 1.06 -16.71
CA ALA A 33 6.70 2.45 -16.66
C ALA A 33 5.23 2.56 -16.18
N ALA A 34 4.38 1.60 -16.52
CA ALA A 34 2.99 1.56 -16.07
C ALA A 34 2.85 1.37 -14.56
N GLU A 35 3.68 0.51 -13.95
CA GLU A 35 3.71 0.32 -12.49
C GLU A 35 4.26 1.55 -11.78
N ARG A 36 5.28 2.19 -12.34
CA ARG A 36 5.80 3.46 -11.83
C ARG A 36 4.72 4.55 -11.81
N ALA A 37 3.98 4.72 -12.91
CA ALA A 37 2.90 5.69 -12.98
C ALA A 37 1.77 5.40 -11.97
N ALA A 38 1.42 4.13 -11.76
CA ALA A 38 0.45 3.74 -10.75
C ALA A 38 0.95 4.02 -9.31
N LEU A 39 2.24 3.79 -9.06
CA LEU A 39 2.87 4.10 -7.78
C LEU A 39 2.92 5.61 -7.51
N GLU A 40 3.28 6.41 -8.51
CA GLU A 40 3.31 7.87 -8.40
C GLU A 40 1.93 8.44 -8.08
N LYS A 41 0.87 8.01 -8.79
CA LYS A 41 -0.51 8.41 -8.47
C LYS A 41 -0.91 8.06 -7.04
N ARG A 42 -0.55 6.87 -6.56
CA ARG A 42 -0.81 6.47 -5.17
C ARG A 42 -0.03 7.30 -4.16
N TYR A 43 1.21 7.65 -4.49
CA TYR A 43 2.05 8.45 -3.62
C TYR A 43 1.54 9.89 -3.52
N GLU A 44 1.13 10.49 -4.65
CA GLU A 44 0.52 11.83 -4.68
C GLU A 44 -0.76 11.87 -3.84
N ALA A 45 -1.67 10.92 -4.07
CA ALA A 45 -2.89 10.77 -3.26
C ALA A 45 -2.57 10.61 -1.77
N PHE A 46 -1.54 9.84 -1.42
CA PHE A 46 -1.11 9.68 -0.03
C PHE A 46 -0.53 10.98 0.56
N GLN A 47 0.21 11.77 -0.21
CA GLN A 47 0.77 13.04 0.26
C GLN A 47 -0.30 14.11 0.51
N GLN A 48 -1.42 14.03 -0.20
CA GLN A 48 -2.57 14.91 0.00
C GLN A 48 -3.35 14.60 1.29
N LEU A 49 -3.18 13.40 1.85
CA LEU A 49 -3.83 13.03 3.10
C LEU A 49 -3.25 13.80 4.30
N PRO A 50 -4.07 14.15 5.31
CA PRO A 50 -3.58 14.72 6.55
C PRO A 50 -2.69 13.72 7.31
N ALA A 51 -1.79 14.24 8.14
CA ALA A 51 -0.75 13.44 8.82
C ALA A 51 -1.29 12.23 9.60
N GLU A 52 -2.44 12.37 10.25
CA GLU A 52 -3.10 11.27 10.97
C GLU A 52 -3.54 10.13 10.03
N LYS A 53 -4.10 10.48 8.87
CA LYS A 53 -4.50 9.51 7.84
C LYS A 53 -3.29 8.85 7.20
N GLN A 54 -2.21 9.61 7.00
CA GLN A 54 -0.93 9.06 6.55
C GLN A 54 -0.37 8.03 7.52
N GLU A 55 -0.44 8.29 8.83
CA GLU A 55 -0.01 7.34 9.85
C GLU A 55 -0.88 6.08 9.84
N SER A 56 -2.20 6.24 9.77
CA SER A 56 -3.13 5.11 9.67
C SER A 56 -2.82 4.23 8.45
N ALA A 57 -2.58 4.83 7.29
CA ALA A 57 -2.21 4.11 6.08
C ALA A 57 -0.84 3.42 6.22
N ARG A 58 0.17 4.08 6.81
CA ARG A 58 1.49 3.47 7.08
C ARG A 58 1.37 2.26 8.01
N ASN A 59 0.57 2.35 9.06
CA ASN A 59 0.33 1.26 9.99
C ASN A 59 -0.37 0.09 9.28
N MET A 60 -1.40 0.38 8.48
CA MET A 60 -2.09 -0.64 7.67
C MET A 60 -1.13 -1.37 6.72
N PHE A 61 -0.25 -0.64 6.02
CA PHE A 61 0.75 -1.27 5.16
C PHE A 61 1.78 -2.07 5.95
N ARG A 62 2.14 -1.64 7.16
CA ARG A 62 3.03 -2.40 8.05
C ARG A 62 2.38 -3.73 8.45
N ASP A 63 1.12 -3.70 8.88
CA ASP A 63 0.34 -4.88 9.25
C ASP A 63 0.22 -5.86 8.06
N LEU A 64 -0.09 -5.36 6.86
CA LEU A 64 -0.15 -6.15 5.64
C LEU A 64 1.20 -6.81 5.28
N ASN A 65 2.31 -6.09 5.47
CA ASN A 65 3.66 -6.65 5.27
C ASN A 65 4.09 -7.61 6.40
N GLY A 66 3.42 -7.59 7.54
CA GLY A 66 3.60 -8.57 8.62
C GLY A 66 2.84 -9.87 8.38
N LEU A 67 1.83 -9.87 7.49
CA LEU A 67 1.08 -11.08 7.17
C LEU A 67 1.95 -12.12 6.43
N PRO A 68 1.68 -13.42 6.65
CA PRO A 68 2.27 -14.50 5.85
C PRO A 68 1.99 -14.36 4.35
N GLU A 69 2.93 -14.82 3.52
CA GLU A 69 2.81 -15.10 2.07
C GLU A 69 1.37 -15.16 1.55
N ALA A 70 0.76 -16.32 1.78
CA ALA A 70 -0.56 -16.67 1.26
C ALA A 70 -1.68 -15.75 1.76
N ARG A 71 -1.61 -15.29 3.01
CA ARG A 71 -2.63 -14.39 3.58
C ARG A 71 -2.50 -12.99 3.00
N ARG A 72 -1.29 -12.50 2.80
CA ARG A 72 -1.04 -11.23 2.12
C ARG A 72 -1.62 -11.23 0.72
N THR A 73 -1.40 -12.29 -0.06
CA THR A 73 -1.99 -12.42 -1.40
C THR A 73 -3.52 -12.36 -1.35
N ALA A 74 -4.15 -13.13 -0.45
CA ALA A 74 -5.60 -13.12 -0.30
C ALA A 74 -6.17 -11.72 0.06
N VAL A 75 -5.50 -10.99 0.94
CA VAL A 75 -5.87 -9.62 1.29
C VAL A 75 -5.66 -8.67 0.11
N GLN A 76 -4.56 -8.80 -0.63
CA GLN A 76 -4.28 -7.97 -1.81
C GLN A 76 -5.31 -8.16 -2.93
N GLU A 77 -5.77 -9.39 -3.16
CA GLU A 77 -6.84 -9.67 -4.12
C GLU A 77 -8.14 -8.96 -3.73
N GLU A 78 -8.51 -9.01 -2.45
CA GLU A 78 -9.71 -8.33 -1.94
C GLU A 78 -9.57 -6.80 -2.01
N MET A 79 -8.38 -6.26 -1.74
CA MET A 79 -8.10 -4.83 -1.95
C MET A 79 -8.26 -4.44 -3.44
N ASP A 80 -7.89 -5.30 -4.38
CA ASP A 80 -8.08 -5.01 -5.80
C ASP A 80 -9.57 -5.08 -6.19
N ALA A 81 -10.31 -6.05 -5.65
CA ALA A 81 -11.77 -6.11 -5.79
C ALA A 81 -12.42 -4.82 -5.28
N PHE A 82 -12.03 -4.34 -4.09
CA PHE A 82 -12.54 -3.10 -3.53
C PHE A 82 -12.29 -1.91 -4.45
N ARG A 83 -11.13 -1.79 -5.12
CA ARG A 83 -10.89 -0.67 -6.05
C ARG A 83 -11.88 -0.61 -7.22
N ARG A 84 -12.40 -1.78 -7.62
CA ARG A 84 -13.36 -1.95 -8.73
C ARG A 84 -14.81 -1.78 -8.27
N THR A 85 -15.11 -2.10 -7.01
CA THR A 85 -16.42 -1.86 -6.39
C THR A 85 -16.57 -0.41 -5.92
N ASP A 86 -17.78 0.13 -5.87
CA ASP A 86 -18.09 1.42 -5.25
C ASP A 86 -18.09 1.36 -3.71
N ALA A 87 -18.21 2.51 -3.05
CA ALA A 87 -18.14 2.60 -1.59
C ALA A 87 -19.26 1.82 -0.86
N ALA A 88 -20.47 1.76 -1.43
CA ALA A 88 -21.61 1.08 -0.84
C ALA A 88 -21.47 -0.45 -0.98
N GLY A 89 -21.10 -0.93 -2.17
CA GLY A 89 -20.83 -2.35 -2.39
C GLY A 89 -19.70 -2.88 -1.51
N ARG A 90 -18.63 -2.10 -1.30
CA ARG A 90 -17.56 -2.50 -0.35
C ARG A 90 -18.07 -2.64 1.09
N ALA A 91 -18.93 -1.72 1.54
CA ALA A 91 -19.50 -1.77 2.88
C ALA A 91 -20.38 -3.02 3.06
N GLU A 92 -21.13 -3.41 2.03
CA GLU A 92 -21.91 -4.64 2.03
C GLU A 92 -21.02 -5.89 2.13
N VAL A 93 -19.92 -5.94 1.36
CA VAL A 93 -18.93 -7.03 1.45
C VAL A 93 -18.34 -7.11 2.85
N LEU A 94 -17.93 -5.99 3.45
CA LEU A 94 -17.39 -5.95 4.82
C LEU A 94 -18.42 -6.41 5.87
N ALA A 95 -19.70 -6.14 5.65
CA ALA A 95 -20.79 -6.58 6.52
C ALA A 95 -21.14 -8.07 6.34
N SER A 96 -20.75 -8.68 5.22
CA SER A 96 -21.15 -10.04 4.86
C SER A 96 -20.60 -11.12 5.83
N PRO A 97 -21.42 -12.13 6.19
CA PRO A 97 -20.95 -13.29 6.94
C PRO A 97 -19.83 -14.06 6.22
N ALA A 98 -19.85 -14.10 4.89
CA ALA A 98 -18.83 -14.78 4.09
C ALA A 98 -17.46 -14.12 4.26
N PHE A 99 -17.43 -12.79 4.26
CA PHE A 99 -16.22 -12.01 4.51
C PHE A 99 -15.67 -12.26 5.92
N ARG A 100 -16.55 -12.24 6.93
CA ARG A 100 -16.17 -12.50 8.33
C ARG A 100 -15.66 -13.91 8.59
N ARG A 101 -16.03 -14.89 7.76
CA ARG A 101 -15.54 -16.27 7.81
C ARG A 101 -14.22 -16.46 7.05
N ARG A 102 -13.98 -15.67 6.00
CA ARG A 102 -12.79 -15.78 5.14
C ARG A 102 -11.56 -15.09 5.75
N PHE A 103 -11.76 -13.96 6.41
CA PHE A 103 -10.68 -13.12 6.94
C PHE A 103 -10.73 -13.05 8.47
N ASP A 104 -9.55 -13.08 9.09
CA ASP A 104 -9.38 -12.97 10.54
C ASP A 104 -9.54 -11.51 11.03
N GLY A 105 -9.52 -11.26 12.35
CA GLY A 105 -9.57 -9.93 12.95
C GLY A 105 -8.58 -8.95 12.32
N LEU A 106 -7.30 -9.31 12.23
CA LEU A 106 -6.26 -8.42 11.69
C LEU A 106 -6.51 -8.08 10.21
N GLU A 107 -6.87 -9.07 9.40
CA GLU A 107 -7.08 -8.90 7.96
C GLU A 107 -8.31 -8.08 7.65
N ARG A 108 -9.39 -8.30 8.40
CA ARG A 108 -10.62 -7.50 8.30
C ARG A 108 -10.37 -6.05 8.69
N ASP A 109 -9.55 -5.81 9.71
CA ASP A 109 -9.15 -4.46 10.11
C ASP A 109 -8.33 -3.77 9.01
N ILE A 110 -7.35 -4.46 8.41
CA ILE A 110 -6.59 -3.95 7.25
C ILE A 110 -7.55 -3.55 6.11
N LEU A 111 -8.47 -4.44 5.74
CA LEU A 111 -9.42 -4.21 4.65
C LEU A 111 -10.42 -3.07 4.97
N SER A 112 -10.82 -2.93 6.23
CA SER A 112 -11.68 -1.83 6.69
C SER A 112 -10.96 -0.49 6.66
N ARG A 113 -9.70 -0.43 7.11
CA ARG A 113 -8.85 0.78 6.99
C ARG A 113 -8.63 1.14 5.51
N PHE A 114 -8.45 0.14 4.65
CA PHE A 114 -8.29 0.34 3.22
C PHE A 114 -9.57 0.87 2.55
N HIS A 115 -10.75 0.35 2.91
CA HIS A 115 -12.03 0.89 2.46
C HIS A 115 -12.15 2.38 2.77
N ARG A 116 -11.84 2.77 4.02
CA ARG A 116 -11.85 4.18 4.44
C ARG A 116 -10.86 5.02 3.64
N PHE A 117 -9.65 4.52 3.40
CA PHE A 117 -8.64 5.19 2.59
C PHE A 117 -9.12 5.45 1.16
N LEU A 118 -9.78 4.47 0.53
CA LEU A 118 -10.31 4.63 -0.83
C LEU A 118 -11.49 5.60 -0.92
N SER A 119 -12.26 5.77 0.14
CA SER A 119 -13.33 6.76 0.19
C SER A 119 -12.77 8.18 0.32
N ASP A 120 -11.73 8.36 1.14
CA ASP A 120 -11.05 9.64 1.40
C ASP A 120 -10.28 10.18 0.18
N THR A 121 -9.90 9.32 -0.77
CA THR A 121 -9.14 9.68 -1.98
C THR A 121 -10.00 9.86 -3.23
N ARG A 122 -11.33 9.64 -3.16
CA ARG A 122 -12.24 9.71 -4.31
C ARG A 122 -13.24 10.87 -4.26
N GLU A 123 -13.00 11.89 -3.44
CA GLU A 123 -13.78 13.13 -3.40
C GLU A 123 -13.08 14.27 -4.14
#